data_AF-A0A926D6X3-F1
#
_entry.id   AF-A0A926D6X3-F1
#
_cell.length_a   1.000
_cell.length_b   1.000
_cell.length_c   1.000
_cell.angle_alpha   90.00
_cell.angle_beta   90.00
_cell.angle_gamma   90.00
#
_symmetry.space_group_name_H-M   'P 1'
#
loop_
_entity.id
_entity.type
_entity.pdbx_description
1 polymer ?
#
loop_
_entity_poly.entity_id
_entity_poly.type
_entity_poly.pdbx_seq_one_letter_code
_entity_poly.pdbx_strand_id
1 'polypeptide(L)'
;MLKWQIGRCELEVQFWFAATVTVLILLSPAFAGALLAAGCHELGHLASMRACACMPEKIVLHAFGVDIEDRKSTGSYFRDALISLAGPAANLLLFLCCLPFAPFQSPVLQSFFAANGALAAFHLLPIAPLDGGQALFALLSRRLPTERAGTVVWAFSLLILLPLAVLGFWVLLQSRYNFSLLAVSVYLMFLLVFKRGRFF
;
A
#
# COMPACT_ATOMS: atom_id res chain seq x y z
N MET A 1 -11.57 -3.42 -21.35
CA MET A 1 -10.67 -2.53 -20.57
C MET A 1 -11.23 -1.13 -20.72
N LEU A 2 -11.40 -0.39 -19.62
CA LEU A 2 -11.89 0.99 -19.63
C LEU A 2 -10.69 1.92 -19.51
N LYS A 3 -10.54 2.86 -20.44
CA LYS A 3 -9.45 3.84 -20.46
C LYS A 3 -10.04 5.23 -20.35
N TRP A 4 -9.50 6.02 -19.42
CA TRP A 4 -9.85 7.43 -19.27
C TRP A 4 -8.59 8.28 -19.23
N GLN A 5 -8.64 9.45 -19.86
CA GLN A 5 -7.57 10.45 -19.73
C GLN A 5 -7.98 11.50 -18.71
N ILE A 6 -7.22 11.60 -17.62
CA ILE A 6 -7.36 12.65 -16.61
C ILE A 6 -6.17 13.60 -16.80
N GLY A 7 -6.36 14.62 -17.64
CA GLY A 7 -5.29 15.54 -18.02
C GLY A 7 -4.19 14.84 -18.82
N ARG A 8 -3.00 14.69 -18.23
CA ARG A 8 -1.84 14.00 -18.84
C ARG A 8 -1.68 12.53 -18.41
N CYS A 9 -2.53 12.05 -17.50
CA CYS A 9 -2.46 10.71 -16.95
C CYS A 9 -3.52 9.81 -17.61
N GLU A 10 -3.11 8.65 -18.10
CA GLU A 10 -4.01 7.59 -18.58
C GLU A 10 -4.39 6.67 -17.41
N LEU A 11 -5.67 6.67 -17.04
CA LEU A 11 -6.23 5.73 -16.08
C LEU A 11 -6.79 4.52 -16.85
N GLU A 12 -6.21 3.35 -16.61
CA GLU A 12 -6.65 2.09 -17.18
C GLU A 12 -7.28 1.22 -16.09
N VAL A 13 -8.57 0.90 -16.24
CA VAL A 13 -9.28 -0.01 -15.34
C VAL A 13 -9.49 -1.34 -16.05
N GLN A 14 -8.85 -2.38 -15.52
CA GLN A 14 -9.02 -3.73 -16.04
C GLN A 14 -10.36 -4.32 -15.63
N PHE A 15 -10.91 -5.17 -16.50
CA PHE A 15 -12.19 -5.86 -16.24
C PHE A 15 -12.14 -6.65 -14.93
N TRP A 16 -11.03 -7.33 -14.65
CA TRP A 16 -10.86 -8.13 -13.43
C TRP A 16 -10.85 -7.29 -12.16
N PHE A 17 -10.34 -6.07 -12.19
CA PHE A 17 -10.44 -5.17 -11.05
C PHE A 17 -11.91 -4.83 -10.76
N ALA A 18 -12.65 -4.41 -11.79
CA ALA A 18 -14.08 -4.10 -11.64
C ALA A 18 -14.88 -5.31 -11.17
N ALA A 19 -14.65 -6.49 -11.75
CA ALA A 19 -15.33 -7.73 -11.36
C ALA A 19 -15.06 -8.10 -9.89
N THR A 20 -13.80 -8.04 -9.44
CA THR A 20 -13.43 -8.30 -8.05
C THR A 20 -14.10 -7.30 -7.10
N VAL A 21 -14.05 -6.00 -7.42
CA VAL A 21 -14.71 -4.95 -6.62
C VAL A 21 -16.22 -5.21 -6.51
N THR A 22 -16.89 -5.52 -7.62
CA THR A 22 -18.33 -5.82 -7.62
C THR A 22 -18.65 -7.05 -6.76
N VAL A 23 -17.91 -8.15 -6.93
CA VAL A 23 -18.12 -9.36 -6.13
C VAL A 23 -17.90 -9.10 -4.64
N LEU A 24 -16.83 -8.38 -4.26
CA LEU A 24 -16.56 -8.04 -2.86
C LEU A 24 -17.70 -7.22 -2.24
N ILE A 25 -18.18 -6.18 -2.92
CA ILE A 25 -19.28 -5.35 -2.42
C ILE A 25 -20.58 -6.15 -2.30
N LEU A 26 -20.86 -7.05 -3.24
CA LEU A 26 -22.03 -7.93 -3.19
C LEU A 26 -21.95 -8.93 -2.03
N LEU A 27 -20.75 -9.39 -1.65
CA LEU A 27 -20.56 -10.28 -0.51
C LEU A 27 -20.76 -9.57 0.83
N SER A 28 -20.29 -8.32 0.95
CA SER A 28 -20.53 -7.50 2.14
C SER A 28 -20.34 -6.01 1.87
N PRO A 29 -21.24 -5.14 2.34
CA PRO A 29 -21.07 -3.69 2.23
C PRO A 29 -19.83 -3.20 2.99
N ALA A 30 -19.30 -3.95 3.96
CA ALA A 30 -18.08 -3.60 4.67
C ALA A 30 -16.88 -3.43 3.71
N PHE A 31 -16.79 -4.23 2.64
CA PHE A 31 -15.72 -4.11 1.65
C PHE A 31 -15.71 -2.75 0.95
N ALA A 32 -16.86 -2.07 0.84
CA ALA A 32 -16.90 -0.71 0.33
C ALA A 32 -16.08 0.27 1.21
N GLY A 33 -16.12 0.10 2.53
CA GLY A 33 -15.32 0.90 3.46
C GLY A 33 -13.82 0.66 3.29
N ALA A 34 -13.40 -0.60 3.13
CA ALA A 34 -12.00 -0.93 2.86
C ALA A 34 -11.51 -0.38 1.52
N LEU A 35 -12.33 -0.47 0.46
CA LEU A 35 -12.03 0.09 -0.86
C LEU A 35 -11.92 1.61 -0.84
N LEU A 36 -12.79 2.29 -0.08
CA LEU A 36 -12.69 3.73 0.11
C LEU A 36 -11.39 4.13 0.82
N ALA A 37 -10.97 3.38 1.85
CA ALA A 37 -9.70 3.62 2.54
C ALA A 37 -8.50 3.40 1.60
N ALA A 38 -8.52 2.35 0.79
CA ALA A 38 -7.50 2.12 -0.25
C ALA A 38 -7.50 3.23 -1.31
N GLY A 39 -8.67 3.73 -1.71
CA GLY A 39 -8.78 4.89 -2.60
C GLY A 39 -8.17 6.15 -1.99
N CYS A 40 -8.46 6.45 -0.72
CA CYS A 40 -7.85 7.57 0.00
C CYS A 40 -6.32 7.46 0.10
N HIS A 41 -5.80 6.25 0.28
CA HIS A 41 -4.37 5.96 0.29
C HIS A 41 -3.70 6.36 -1.04
N GLU A 42 -4.21 5.84 -2.15
CA GLU A 42 -3.68 6.14 -3.49
C GLU A 42 -3.83 7.63 -3.84
N LEU A 43 -4.95 8.25 -3.44
CA LEU A 43 -5.15 9.69 -3.59
C LEU A 43 -4.10 10.50 -2.79
N GLY A 44 -3.65 10.00 -1.64
CA GLY A 44 -2.54 10.58 -0.88
C GLY A 44 -1.24 10.63 -1.69
N HIS A 45 -0.87 9.51 -2.32
CA HIS A 45 0.28 9.45 -3.23
C HIS A 45 0.13 10.41 -4.40
N LEU A 46 -1.03 10.40 -5.09
CA LEU A 46 -1.29 11.26 -6.23
C LEU A 46 -1.27 12.75 -5.87
N ALA A 47 -1.80 13.11 -4.70
CA ALA A 47 -1.74 14.48 -4.18
C ALA A 47 -0.29 14.93 -3.95
N SER A 48 0.55 14.07 -3.37
CA SER A 48 1.99 14.35 -3.18
C SER A 48 2.74 14.44 -4.51
N MET A 49 2.49 13.52 -5.43
CA MET A 49 3.06 13.55 -6.79
C MET A 49 2.69 14.84 -7.53
N ARG A 50 1.44 15.28 -7.41
CA ARG A 50 0.98 16.56 -7.98
C ARG A 50 1.68 17.75 -7.34
N ALA A 51 1.82 17.77 -6.01
CA ALA A 51 2.51 18.84 -5.28
C ALA A 51 3.99 18.93 -5.66
N CYS A 52 4.63 17.80 -5.96
CA CYS A 52 6.01 17.78 -6.41
C CYS A 52 6.17 17.98 -7.92
N ALA A 53 5.09 17.98 -8.70
CA ALA A 53 5.07 18.01 -10.17
C ALA A 53 5.71 16.78 -10.86
N CYS A 54 5.42 15.56 -10.36
CA CYS A 54 5.74 14.26 -11.02
C CYS A 54 4.45 13.46 -11.19
N MET A 55 3.48 14.01 -11.91
CA MET A 55 2.28 13.23 -12.17
C MET A 55 2.65 12.04 -13.08
N PRO A 56 2.20 10.82 -12.76
CA PRO A 56 2.47 9.64 -13.59
C PRO A 56 1.82 9.75 -14.96
N GLU A 57 2.41 9.08 -15.95
CA GLU A 57 1.85 9.01 -17.31
C GLU A 57 0.69 8.02 -17.38
N LYS A 58 0.76 6.93 -16.60
CA LYS A 58 -0.24 5.87 -16.62
C LYS A 58 -0.46 5.25 -15.25
N ILE A 59 -1.73 5.04 -14.89
CA ILE A 59 -2.16 4.32 -13.69
C ILE A 59 -2.99 3.12 -14.16
N VAL A 60 -2.57 1.91 -13.84
CA VAL A 60 -3.25 0.66 -14.22
C VAL A 60 -3.80 -0.02 -12.97
N LEU A 61 -5.13 -0.05 -12.86
CA LEU A 61 -5.85 -0.79 -11.83
C LEU A 61 -6.08 -2.23 -12.29
N HIS A 62 -5.40 -3.18 -11.64
CA HIS A 62 -5.52 -4.61 -11.88
C HIS A 62 -6.01 -5.35 -10.63
N ALA A 63 -6.43 -6.60 -10.75
CA ALA A 63 -7.07 -7.33 -9.64
C ALA A 63 -6.18 -7.50 -8.38
N PHE A 64 -4.86 -7.37 -8.54
CA PHE A 64 -3.87 -7.54 -7.47
C PHE A 64 -3.27 -6.23 -6.96
N GLY A 65 -3.69 -5.07 -7.49
CA GLY A 65 -3.16 -3.78 -7.05
C GLY A 65 -3.23 -2.66 -8.09
N VAL A 66 -2.45 -1.62 -7.81
CA VAL A 66 -2.30 -0.43 -8.64
C VAL A 66 -0.85 -0.38 -9.14
N ASP A 67 -0.67 -0.42 -10.45
CA ASP A 67 0.64 -0.15 -11.06
C ASP A 67 0.66 1.31 -11.55
N ILE A 68 1.59 2.09 -11.01
CA ILE A 68 1.86 3.45 -11.44
C ILE A 68 3.12 3.42 -12.32
N GLU A 69 2.95 3.65 -13.62
CA GLU A 69 4.07 3.78 -14.55
C GLU A 69 4.53 5.24 -14.56
N ASP A 70 5.70 5.48 -13.95
CA ASP A 70 6.31 6.80 -13.91
C ASP A 70 7.39 6.96 -14.99
N ARG A 71 7.52 8.19 -15.48
CA ARG A 71 8.53 8.55 -16.46
C ARG A 71 9.85 8.73 -15.72
N LYS A 72 10.70 7.69 -15.72
CA LYS A 72 12.10 7.66 -15.21
C LYS A 72 12.39 8.76 -14.17
N SER A 73 12.23 8.42 -12.89
CA SER A 73 12.58 9.30 -11.75
C SER A 73 13.94 9.96 -11.98
N THR A 74 13.91 11.25 -12.30
CA THR A 74 15.06 12.18 -12.20
C THR A 74 14.96 12.99 -10.90
N GLY A 75 14.13 12.51 -9.94
CA GLY A 75 13.78 13.20 -8.71
C GLY A 75 14.85 13.09 -7.62
N SER A 76 14.72 13.96 -6.61
CA SER A 76 15.50 13.86 -5.37
C SER A 76 14.95 12.72 -4.52
N TYR A 77 15.80 11.82 -4.01
CA TYR A 77 15.38 10.74 -3.11
C TYR A 77 14.54 11.19 -1.90
N PHE A 78 14.71 12.43 -1.43
CA PHE A 78 13.86 12.95 -0.36
C PHE A 78 12.40 13.11 -0.79
N ARG A 79 12.17 13.51 -2.04
CA ARG A 79 10.84 13.60 -2.64
C ARG A 79 10.21 12.22 -2.76
N ASP A 80 10.96 11.21 -3.20
CA ASP A 80 10.45 9.84 -3.32
C ASP A 80 10.03 9.28 -1.96
N ALA A 81 10.77 9.61 -0.90
CA ALA A 81 10.37 9.30 0.47
C ALA A 81 9.07 10.00 0.88
N LEU A 82 8.90 11.29 0.56
CA LEU A 82 7.67 12.02 0.85
C LEU A 82 6.47 11.48 0.07
N ILE A 83 6.65 11.13 -1.20
CA ILE A 83 5.60 10.52 -2.02
C ILE A 83 5.22 9.17 -1.44
N SER A 84 6.19 8.32 -1.08
CA SER A 84 5.93 7.03 -0.44
C SER A 84 5.16 7.20 0.87
N LEU A 85 5.51 8.16 1.71
CA LEU A 85 4.83 8.33 3.00
C LEU A 85 3.46 9.00 2.89
N ALA A 86 3.09 9.56 1.74
CA ALA A 86 1.85 10.31 1.58
C ALA A 86 0.59 9.45 1.69
N GLY A 87 0.56 8.26 1.10
CA GLY A 87 -0.57 7.33 1.23
C GLY A 87 -0.79 6.86 2.68
N PRO A 88 0.24 6.33 3.37
CA PRO A 88 0.12 5.96 4.78
C PRO A 88 -0.24 7.13 5.68
N ALA A 89 0.30 8.33 5.41
CA ALA A 89 -0.04 9.54 6.17
C ALA A 89 -1.52 9.95 5.97
N ALA A 90 -2.04 9.89 4.75
CA ALA A 90 -3.45 10.16 4.48
C ALA A 90 -4.38 9.23 5.28
N ASN A 91 -4.07 7.94 5.28
CA ASN A 91 -4.83 6.95 6.05
C ASN A 91 -4.71 7.15 7.56
N LEU A 92 -3.52 7.47 8.07
CA LEU A 92 -3.33 7.76 9.48
C LEU A 92 -4.14 8.98 9.91
N LEU A 93 -4.12 10.06 9.11
CA LEU A 93 -4.91 11.26 9.37
C LEU A 93 -6.41 10.95 9.39
N LEU A 94 -6.91 10.19 8.40
CA LEU A 94 -8.32 9.79 8.36
C LEU A 94 -8.70 8.91 9.57
N PHE A 95 -7.85 7.96 9.95
CA PHE A 95 -8.06 7.14 11.15
C PHE A 95 -8.17 8.00 12.41
N LEU A 96 -7.24 8.94 12.62
CA LEU A 96 -7.23 9.83 13.79
C LEU A 96 -8.44 10.79 13.79
N CYS A 97 -8.83 11.32 12.63
CA CYS A 97 -10.01 12.17 12.48
C CYS A 97 -11.32 11.40 12.75
N CYS A 98 -11.37 10.12 12.42
CA CYS A 98 -12.54 9.26 12.68
C CYS A 98 -12.61 8.78 14.14
N LEU A 99 -11.50 8.76 14.88
CA LEU A 99 -11.40 8.22 16.25
C LEU A 99 -12.46 8.79 17.22
N PRO A 100 -12.74 10.12 17.25
CA PRO A 100 -13.74 10.70 18.15
C PRO A 100 -15.18 10.29 17.87
N PHE A 101 -15.45 9.74 16.68
CA PHE A 101 -16.78 9.34 16.23
C PHE A 101 -17.05 7.83 16.44
N ALA A 102 -16.08 7.09 16.99
CA ALA A 102 -16.25 5.69 17.35
C ALA A 102 -17.07 5.54 18.65
N PRO A 103 -17.91 4.49 18.79
CA PRO A 103 -18.11 3.38 17.87
C PRO A 103 -19.09 3.70 16.73
N PHE A 104 -18.77 3.23 15.52
CA PHE A 104 -19.64 3.38 14.35
C PHE A 104 -20.71 2.28 14.31
N GLN A 105 -21.92 2.60 13.84
CA GLN A 105 -23.00 1.62 13.67
C GLN A 105 -23.06 1.05 12.24
N SER A 106 -22.62 1.82 11.24
CA SER A 106 -22.60 1.38 9.85
C SER A 106 -21.44 0.41 9.60
N PRO A 107 -21.66 -0.78 9.01
CA PRO A 107 -20.59 -1.71 8.63
C PRO A 107 -19.56 -1.07 7.69
N VAL A 108 -20.01 -0.14 6.82
CA VAL A 108 -19.13 0.60 5.90
C VAL A 108 -18.19 1.51 6.68
N LEU A 109 -18.72 2.27 7.64
CA LEU A 109 -17.91 3.20 8.45
C LEU A 109 -16.96 2.46 9.40
N GLN A 110 -17.43 1.37 10.01
CA GLN A 110 -16.57 0.50 10.83
C GLN A 110 -15.40 -0.03 10.00
N SER A 111 -15.68 -0.56 8.80
CA SER A 111 -14.63 -1.08 7.92
C SER A 111 -13.72 0.02 7.38
N PHE A 112 -14.26 1.20 7.06
CA PHE A 112 -13.45 2.35 6.62
C PHE A 112 -12.48 2.78 7.71
N PHE A 113 -12.97 2.93 8.94
CA PHE A 113 -12.15 3.26 10.11
C PHE A 113 -11.06 2.21 10.34
N ALA A 114 -11.44 0.93 10.43
CA ALA A 114 -10.50 -0.16 10.66
C ALA A 114 -9.47 -0.28 9.53
N ALA A 115 -9.89 -0.13 8.27
CA ALA A 115 -9.01 -0.21 7.10
C ALA A 115 -8.02 0.96 7.04
N ASN A 116 -8.42 2.19 7.36
CA ASN A 116 -7.49 3.32 7.43
C ASN A 116 -6.38 3.06 8.46
N GLY A 117 -6.74 2.62 9.66
CA GLY A 117 -5.76 2.28 10.71
C GLY A 117 -4.85 1.12 10.29
N ALA A 118 -5.42 0.05 9.74
CA ALA A 118 -4.66 -1.11 9.28
C ALA A 118 -3.71 -0.76 8.13
N LEU A 119 -4.20 -0.11 7.07
CA LEU A 119 -3.37 0.29 5.92
C LEU A 119 -2.25 1.24 6.34
N ALA A 120 -2.53 2.21 7.22
CA ALA A 120 -1.48 3.09 7.76
C ALA A 120 -0.42 2.29 8.52
N ALA A 121 -0.83 1.40 9.43
CA ALA A 121 0.11 0.58 10.21
C ALA A 121 0.95 -0.35 9.33
N PHE A 122 0.33 -1.06 8.39
CA PHE A 122 1.03 -1.97 7.49
C PHE A 122 1.97 -1.23 6.54
N HIS A 123 1.48 -0.19 5.84
CA HIS A 123 2.29 0.50 4.84
C HIS A 123 3.38 1.38 5.44
N LEU A 124 3.38 1.67 6.75
CA LEU A 124 4.51 2.29 7.45
C LEU A 124 5.63 1.30 7.82
N LEU A 125 5.39 -0.01 7.75
CA LEU A 125 6.44 -0.99 8.04
C LEU A 125 7.59 -0.85 7.03
N PRO A 126 8.86 -0.91 7.48
CA PRO A 126 10.02 -0.81 6.60
C PRO A 126 10.30 -2.13 5.87
N ILE A 127 9.29 -2.61 5.13
CA ILE A 127 9.30 -3.81 4.31
C ILE A 127 9.32 -3.38 2.85
N ALA A 128 10.27 -3.87 2.06
CA ALA A 128 10.56 -3.39 0.69
C ALA A 128 9.33 -3.25 -0.22
N PRO A 129 8.41 -4.24 -0.33
CA PRO A 129 7.21 -4.08 -1.15
C PRO A 129 6.17 -3.08 -0.62
N LEU A 130 6.33 -2.53 0.58
CA LEU A 130 5.44 -1.53 1.18
C LEU A 130 6.06 -0.14 1.12
N ASP A 131 5.22 0.89 1.26
CA ASP A 131 5.66 2.28 1.13
C ASP A 131 6.71 2.69 2.17
N GLY A 132 6.63 2.17 3.39
CA GLY A 132 7.63 2.40 4.44
C GLY A 132 9.00 1.86 4.07
N GLY A 133 9.06 0.72 3.36
CA GLY A 133 10.30 0.18 2.80
C GLY A 133 10.83 1.02 1.65
N GLN A 134 9.95 1.51 0.78
CA GLN A 134 10.31 2.42 -0.31
C GLN A 134 10.82 3.78 0.22
N ALA A 135 10.17 4.32 1.26
CA ALA A 135 10.60 5.53 1.96
C ALA A 135 11.97 5.33 2.61
N LEU A 136 12.18 4.20 3.30
CA LEU A 136 13.47 3.87 3.91
C LEU A 136 14.56 3.75 2.84
N PHE A 137 14.27 3.08 1.72
CA PHE A 137 15.20 2.96 0.60
C PHE A 137 15.63 4.33 0.07
N ALA A 138 14.66 5.22 -0.17
CA ALA A 138 14.93 6.54 -0.69
C ALA A 138 15.74 7.39 0.32
N LEU A 139 15.38 7.36 1.61
CA LEU A 139 16.13 8.07 2.65
C LEU A 139 17.58 7.56 2.79
N LEU A 140 17.81 6.25 2.69
CA LEU A 140 19.15 5.67 2.71
C LEU A 140 19.96 6.00 1.46
N SER A 141 19.32 6.02 0.29
CA SER A 141 19.97 6.34 -1.00
C SER A 141 20.48 7.78 -1.08
N ARG A 142 20.09 8.65 -0.14
CA ARG A 142 20.71 9.98 0.02
C ARG A 142 22.15 9.95 0.52
N ARG A 143 22.54 8.88 1.24
CA ARG A 143 23.84 8.76 1.91
C ARG A 143 24.62 7.52 1.49
N LEU A 144 23.94 6.51 0.99
CA LEU A 144 24.52 5.22 0.59
C LEU A 144 24.31 4.98 -0.91
N PRO A 145 25.21 4.22 -1.55
CA PRO A 145 24.93 3.65 -2.86
C PRO A 145 23.63 2.85 -2.85
N THR A 146 22.85 2.94 -3.93
CA THR A 146 21.53 2.30 -4.08
C THR A 146 21.57 0.79 -3.82
N GLU A 147 22.63 0.10 -4.22
CA GLU A 147 22.85 -1.32 -3.94
C GLU A 147 22.91 -1.64 -2.43
N ARG A 148 23.63 -0.78 -1.67
CA ARG A 148 23.74 -0.92 -0.22
C ARG A 148 22.42 -0.57 0.46
N ALA A 149 21.76 0.50 0.03
CA ALA A 149 20.44 0.89 0.53
C ALA A 149 19.42 -0.25 0.32
N GLY A 150 19.38 -0.86 -0.87
CA GLY A 150 18.51 -1.98 -1.17
C GLY A 150 18.82 -3.22 -0.32
N THR A 151 20.10 -3.52 -0.07
CA THR A 151 20.50 -4.63 0.80
C THR A 151 20.06 -4.40 2.25
N VAL A 152 20.20 -3.17 2.76
CA VAL A 152 19.75 -2.81 4.11
C VAL A 152 18.23 -2.96 4.23
N VAL A 153 17.46 -2.40 3.29
CA VAL A 153 15.99 -2.50 3.31
C VAL A 153 15.54 -3.95 3.20
N TRP A 154 16.19 -4.77 2.38
CA TRP A 154 15.88 -6.19 2.28
C TRP A 154 16.13 -6.93 3.61
N ALA A 155 17.24 -6.63 4.29
CA ALA A 155 17.54 -7.20 5.61
C ALA A 155 16.49 -6.80 6.66
N PHE A 156 16.10 -5.52 6.70
CA PHE A 156 14.99 -5.06 7.56
C PHE A 156 13.67 -5.75 7.22
N SER A 157 13.39 -5.95 5.93
CA SER A 157 12.19 -6.64 5.48
C SER A 157 12.12 -8.06 6.01
N LEU A 158 13.22 -8.82 5.92
CA LEU A 158 13.28 -10.18 6.49
C LEU A 158 13.17 -10.18 8.01
N LEU A 159 13.84 -9.24 8.68
CA LEU A 159 13.82 -9.12 10.13
C LEU A 159 12.40 -8.92 10.67
N ILE A 160 11.53 -8.25 9.92
CA ILE A 160 10.14 -7.99 10.30
C ILE A 160 9.21 -9.10 9.81
N LEU A 161 9.39 -9.58 8.57
CA LEU A 161 8.52 -10.60 7.97
C LEU A 161 8.65 -11.97 8.63
N LEU A 162 9.85 -12.36 9.10
CA LEU A 162 10.02 -13.66 9.75
C LEU A 162 9.24 -13.77 11.07
N PRO A 163 9.34 -12.82 12.02
CA PRO A 163 8.48 -12.78 13.20
C PRO A 163 6.99 -12.72 12.86
N LEU A 164 6.59 -11.91 11.87
CA LEU A 164 5.19 -11.82 11.43
C LEU A 164 4.68 -13.17 10.89
N ALA A 165 5.47 -13.90 10.13
CA ALA A 165 5.11 -15.23 9.63
C ALA A 165 5.00 -16.25 10.77
N VAL A 166 5.93 -16.23 11.73
CA VAL A 166 5.87 -17.10 12.93
C VAL A 166 4.64 -16.78 13.78
N LEU A 167 4.37 -15.50 14.02
CA LEU A 167 3.16 -15.06 14.73
C LEU A 167 1.89 -15.45 13.96
N GLY A 168 1.87 -15.28 12.64
CA GLY A 168 0.77 -15.69 11.78
C GLY A 168 0.52 -17.19 11.84
N PHE A 169 1.57 -18.00 11.84
CA PHE A 169 1.47 -19.45 12.00
C PHE A 169 0.99 -19.84 13.40
N TRP A 170 1.50 -19.19 14.44
CA TRP A 170 1.04 -19.41 15.83
C TRP A 170 -0.44 -19.07 15.99
N VAL A 171 -0.87 -17.92 15.45
CA VAL A 171 -2.28 -17.51 15.43
C VAL A 171 -3.13 -18.50 14.66
N LEU A 172 -2.65 -19.06 13.54
CA LEU A 172 -3.36 -20.12 12.82
C LEU A 172 -3.55 -21.39 13.65
N LEU A 173 -2.57 -21.78 14.47
CA LEU A 173 -2.70 -22.96 15.33
C LEU A 173 -3.67 -22.74 16.50
N GLN A 174 -3.71 -21.52 17.05
CA GLN A 174 -4.57 -21.16 18.18
C GLN A 174 -6.00 -20.82 17.74
N SER A 175 -6.15 -20.19 16.59
CA SER A 175 -7.43 -19.76 16.03
C SER A 175 -7.86 -20.77 14.97
N ARG A 176 -9.03 -21.40 15.12
CA ARG A 176 -9.44 -22.47 14.20
C ARG A 176 -9.47 -22.12 12.71
N TYR A 177 -9.39 -20.83 12.30
CA TYR A 177 -9.42 -20.40 10.89
C TYR A 177 -8.76 -19.03 10.57
N ASN A 178 -7.95 -18.41 11.45
CA ASN A 178 -7.39 -17.09 11.15
C ASN A 178 -6.07 -17.17 10.36
N PHE A 179 -6.17 -17.49 9.07
CA PHE A 179 -5.04 -17.59 8.15
C PHE A 179 -4.59 -16.24 7.55
N SER A 180 -5.31 -15.15 7.83
CA SER A 180 -5.10 -13.85 7.18
C SER A 180 -3.68 -13.31 7.35
N LEU A 181 -3.17 -13.28 8.59
CA LEU A 181 -1.82 -12.78 8.90
C LEU A 181 -0.73 -13.63 8.26
N LEU A 182 -0.91 -14.97 8.26
CA LEU A 182 0.01 -15.88 7.60
C LEU A 182 0.00 -15.67 6.08
N ALA A 183 -1.19 -15.55 5.48
CA ALA A 183 -1.34 -15.33 4.04
C ALA A 183 -0.68 -14.01 3.59
N VAL A 184 -0.89 -12.92 4.33
CA VAL A 184 -0.24 -11.63 4.07
C VAL A 184 1.28 -11.75 4.20
N SER A 185 1.78 -12.43 5.25
CA SER A 185 3.22 -12.59 5.45
C SER A 185 3.88 -13.40 4.32
N VAL A 186 3.24 -14.49 3.88
CA VAL A 186 3.72 -15.30 2.74
C VAL A 186 3.67 -14.50 1.45
N TYR A 187 2.60 -13.73 1.21
CA TYR A 187 2.48 -12.87 0.04
C TYR A 187 3.59 -11.80 -0.01
N LEU A 188 3.86 -11.12 1.11
CA LEU A 188 4.93 -10.14 1.19
C LEU A 188 6.32 -10.78 1.04
N MET A 189 6.52 -11.99 1.58
CA MET A 189 7.75 -12.76 1.37
C MET A 189 7.95 -13.11 -0.10
N PHE A 190 6.88 -13.54 -0.79
CA PHE A 190 6.89 -13.80 -2.23
C PHE A 190 7.27 -12.52 -2.99
N LEU A 191 6.63 -11.38 -2.71
CA LEU A 191 6.98 -10.11 -3.34
C LEU A 191 8.43 -9.69 -3.06
N LEU A 192 8.93 -9.89 -1.85
CA LEU A 192 10.31 -9.56 -1.48
C LEU A 192 11.34 -10.37 -2.29
N VAL A 193 11.05 -11.64 -2.57
CA VAL A 193 11.94 -12.54 -3.33
C VAL A 193 11.85 -12.27 -4.83
N PHE A 194 10.64 -12.16 -5.37
CA PHE A 194 10.41 -12.07 -6.82
C PHE A 194 10.53 -10.64 -7.37
N LYS A 195 10.30 -9.60 -6.55
CA LYS A 195 10.42 -8.19 -6.95
C LYS A 195 11.76 -7.56 -6.53
N ARG A 196 12.78 -8.38 -6.23
CA ARG A 196 14.10 -7.94 -5.77
C ARG A 196 14.71 -6.91 -6.73
N GLY A 197 15.04 -5.73 -6.21
CA GLY A 197 15.74 -4.67 -6.95
C GLY A 197 14.85 -3.66 -7.68
N ARG A 198 13.52 -3.77 -7.60
CA ARG A 198 12.60 -2.74 -8.12
C ARG A 198 12.11 -1.85 -6.99
N PHE A 199 12.97 -0.91 -6.59
CA PHE A 199 12.57 0.28 -5.83
C PHE A 199 12.39 1.39 -6.87
N PHE A 200 11.25 2.09 -6.85
CA PHE A 200 10.78 3.06 -7.86
C PHE A 200 11.48 3.02 -9.24
#